data_AF-A0A815W5N5-F1
#
_entry.id   AF-A0A815W5N5-F1
#
_cell.length_a   1.000
_cell.length_b   1.000
_cell.length_c   1.000
_cell.angle_alpha   90.00
_cell.angle_beta   90.00
_cell.angle_gamma   90.00
#
_symmetry.space_group_name_H-M   'P 1'
#
loop_
_entity.id
_entity.type
_entity.pdbx_description
1 polymer ?
#
loop_
_entity_poly.entity_id
_entity_poly.type
_entity_poly.pdbx_seq_one_letter_code
_entity_poly.pdbx_strand_id
1 'polypeptide(L)'
;MQGNQRRATAFTYMNSSSSRSHALLIIWIERRERSTSSLSREYTSYLGRLNLIDLAGSEDTSRSKAEGDRFREAININTELFQLRRVLDALSASSSYVPYRDSTLTRLLQSSLSTT
;
A
#
# COMPACT_ATOMS: atom_id res chain seq x y z
N MET A 1 -14.04 5.30 12.92
CA MET A 1 -13.48 6.67 12.94
C MET A 1 -12.21 6.85 13.80
N GLN A 2 -11.77 5.86 14.59
CA GLN A 2 -10.59 6.00 15.46
C GLN A 2 -9.22 5.70 14.80
N GLY A 3 -9.19 5.11 13.59
CA GLY A 3 -7.94 4.81 12.89
C GLY A 3 -7.12 6.05 12.51
N ASN A 4 -7.78 7.18 12.25
CA ASN A 4 -7.12 8.44 11.90
C ASN A 4 -6.40 9.11 13.09
N GLN A 5 -6.69 8.69 14.32
CA GLN A 5 -6.15 9.32 15.54
C GLN A 5 -4.74 8.83 15.91
N ARG A 6 -4.28 7.69 15.36
CA ARG A 6 -2.90 7.21 15.55
C ARG A 6 -1.90 7.76 14.52
N ARG A 7 -2.33 8.65 13.63
CA ARG A 7 -1.40 9.44 12.80
C ARG A 7 -0.79 10.53 13.67
N ALA A 8 0.54 10.53 13.78
CA ALA A 8 1.33 11.60 14.40
C ALA A 8 0.90 12.94 13.80
N THR A 9 0.15 13.73 14.57
CA THR A 9 -0.47 14.97 14.14
C THR A 9 0.47 16.12 14.50
N ALA A 10 1.42 16.41 13.62
CA ALA A 10 2.13 17.68 13.60
C ALA A 10 1.52 18.55 12.49
N PHE A 11 0.73 19.55 12.88
CA PHE A 11 0.10 20.54 12.00
C PHE A 11 1.16 21.37 11.26
N THR A 12 1.00 21.62 9.95
CA THR A 12 1.42 22.87 9.28
C THR A 12 0.78 23.06 7.88
N TYR A 13 0.03 24.15 7.80
CA TYR A 13 -0.34 25.11 6.72
C TYR A 13 -0.34 24.79 5.21
N MET A 14 -0.08 23.58 4.74
CA MET A 14 -0.32 23.22 3.34
C MET A 14 -0.44 21.71 3.22
N ASN A 15 -1.57 21.14 3.65
CA ASN A 15 -1.95 19.74 3.39
C ASN A 15 -0.79 18.72 3.46
N SER A 16 0.10 18.85 4.45
CA SER A 16 1.50 18.42 4.31
C SER A 16 1.80 17.04 4.92
N SER A 17 0.82 16.34 5.50
CA SER A 17 1.07 15.02 6.12
C SER A 17 0.59 13.85 5.24
N SER A 18 -0.42 14.05 4.40
CA SER A 18 -0.92 13.03 3.47
C SER A 18 -0.02 12.86 2.25
N SER A 19 0.58 13.94 1.74
CA SER A 19 1.51 13.86 0.61
C SER A 19 2.82 13.16 0.93
N ARG A 20 3.14 12.97 2.22
CA ARG A 20 4.42 12.46 2.70
C ARG A 20 4.37 11.08 3.37
N SER A 21 3.21 10.43 3.39
CA SER A 21 3.08 9.08 3.96
C SER A 21 2.18 8.20 3.09
N HIS A 22 2.56 6.93 2.93
CA HIS A 22 1.71 5.92 2.32
C HIS A 22 0.69 5.42 3.34
N ALA A 23 -0.54 5.14 2.91
CA ALA A 23 -1.55 4.50 3.75
C ALA A 23 -2.11 3.25 3.08
N LEU A 24 -2.18 2.15 3.83
CA LEU A 24 -2.74 0.88 3.38
C LEU A 24 -3.92 0.54 4.29
N LEU A 25 -5.10 0.41 3.71
CA LEU A 25 -6.31 -0.09 4.37
C LEU A 25 -6.70 -1.41 3.73
N ILE A 26 -6.63 -2.48 4.50
CA ILE A 26 -7.01 -3.83 4.08
C ILE A 26 -8.32 -4.20 4.73
N ILE A 27 -9.34 -4.44 3.92
CA ILE A 27 -10.67 -4.87 4.36
C ILE A 27 -10.84 -6.33 3.99
N TRP A 28 -11.08 -7.16 5.01
CA TRP A 28 -11.43 -8.57 4.84
C TRP A 28 -12.94 -8.73 4.98
N ILE A 29 -13.54 -9.43 4.01
CA ILE A 29 -14.97 -9.71 3.98
C ILE A 29 -15.12 -11.23 3.99
N GLU A 30 -15.79 -11.76 5.01
CA GLU A 30 -16.12 -13.18 5.10
C GLU A 30 -17.63 -13.34 4.95
N ARG A 31 -18.07 -14.13 3.96
CA ARG A 31 -19.46 -14.58 3.82
C ARG A 31 -19.50 -16.07 4.09
N ARG A 32 -20.32 -16.50 5.04
CA ARG A 32 -20.60 -17.92 5.28
C ARG A 32 -21.99 -18.25 4.79
N GLU A 33 -22.08 -19.25 3.93
CA GLU A 33 -23.34 -19.75 3.37
C GLU A 33 -23.54 -21.19 3.82
N ARG A 34 -24.75 -21.52 4.28
CA ARG A 34 -25.06 -22.90 4.66
C ARG A 34 -25.23 -23.72 3.40
N SER A 35 -24.58 -24.87 3.32
CA SER A 35 -24.76 -25.80 2.21
C SER A 35 -26.23 -26.19 2.09
N THR A 36 -26.78 -26.15 0.88
CA THR A 36 -28.18 -26.50 0.58
C THR A 36 -28.46 -27.99 0.69
N SER A 37 -27.43 -28.83 0.89
CA SER A 37 -27.61 -30.25 1.17
C SER A 37 -28.17 -30.42 2.59
N SER A 38 -29.41 -30.90 2.69
CA SER A 38 -30.18 -31.06 3.93
C SER A 38 -29.61 -32.10 4.91
N LEU A 39 -28.45 -32.68 4.62
CA LEU A 39 -27.82 -33.75 5.40
C LEU A 39 -26.48 -33.33 6.04
N SER A 40 -25.83 -32.24 5.59
CA SER A 40 -24.56 -31.78 6.18
C SER A 40 -24.72 -30.41 6.86
N ARG A 41 -24.18 -30.28 8.09
CA ARG A 41 -24.05 -28.99 8.81
C ARG A 41 -22.88 -28.15 8.27
N GLU A 42 -22.52 -28.32 7.00
CA GLU A 42 -21.37 -27.68 6.40
C GLU A 42 -21.70 -26.26 5.94
N TYR A 43 -20.71 -25.38 6.11
CA TYR A 43 -20.77 -24.00 5.64
C TYR A 43 -19.71 -23.81 4.56
N THR A 44 -20.11 -23.23 3.43
CA THR A 44 -19.16 -22.69 2.45
C THR A 44 -18.79 -21.28 2.88
N SER A 45 -17.49 -21.02 3.03
CA SER A 45 -16.99 -19.69 3.39
C SER A 45 -16.33 -19.05 2.17
N TYR A 46 -16.77 -17.84 1.84
CA TYR A 46 -16.20 -16.98 0.81
C TYR A 46 -15.42 -15.86 1.49
N LEU A 47 -14.13 -15.74 1.16
CA LEU A 47 -13.26 -14.70 1.68
C LEU A 47 -12.92 -13.73 0.55
N GLY A 48 -13.32 -12.48 0.71
CA GLY A 48 -12.89 -11.35 -0.12
C GLY A 48 -11.85 -10.51 0.63
N ARG A 49 -10.85 -10.01 -0.10
CA ARG A 49 -9.89 -9.04 0.42
C ARG A 49 -9.85 -7.83 -0.49
N LEU A 50 -10.19 -6.66 0.04
CA LEU A 50 -10.12 -5.38 -0.64
C LEU A 50 -8.97 -4.58 -0.06
N ASN A 51 -7.98 -4.22 -0.89
CA ASN A 51 -6.86 -3.38 -0.50
C ASN A 51 -7.07 -1.97 -1.07
N LEU A 52 -7.19 -0.98 -0.20
CA LEU A 52 -7.25 0.44 -0.55
C LEU A 52 -5.89 1.05 -0.18
N ILE A 53 -5.16 1.49 -1.19
CA ILE A 53 -3.78 1.96 -1.06
C ILE A 53 -3.73 3.43 -1.50
N ASP A 54 -3.35 4.30 -0.58
CA ASP A 54 -3.07 5.71 -0.83
C ASP A 54 -1.55 5.90 -0.82
N LEU A 55 -1.00 6.44 -1.90
CA LEU A 55 0.44 6.63 -2.05
C LEU A 55 0.79 8.11 -1.91
N ALA A 56 1.92 8.36 -1.25
CA ALA A 56 2.52 9.68 -1.17
C ALA A 56 2.82 10.25 -2.58
N GLY A 57 3.04 11.57 -2.64
CA GLY A 57 3.37 12.25 -3.88
C GLY A 57 4.75 11.87 -4.41
N SER A 58 4.90 11.84 -5.73
CA SER A 58 6.17 11.61 -6.42
C SER A 58 6.81 12.92 -6.88
N GLU A 59 6.74 13.98 -6.07
CA GLU A 59 7.20 15.30 -6.48
C GLU A 59 8.71 15.37 -6.69
N ASP A 60 9.12 16.22 -7.64
CA ASP A 60 10.53 16.49 -7.92
C ASP A 60 11.16 17.28 -6.77
N THR A 61 12.10 16.64 -6.07
CA THR A 61 12.80 17.23 -4.92
C THR A 61 13.61 18.45 -5.32
N SER A 62 14.11 18.54 -6.56
CA SER A 62 14.87 19.70 -7.05
C SER A 62 14.00 20.96 -7.14
N ARG A 63 12.69 20.80 -7.36
CA ARG A 63 11.72 21.89 -7.45
C ARG A 63 11.06 22.22 -6.12
N SER A 64 11.16 21.31 -5.14
CA SER A 64 10.49 21.43 -3.84
C SER A 64 11.12 22.48 -2.90
N LYS A 65 12.37 22.91 -3.16
CA LYS A 65 13.19 23.74 -2.24
C LYS A 65 13.24 23.18 -0.81
N ALA A 66 13.02 21.87 -0.64
CA ALA A 66 13.09 21.22 0.66
C ALA A 66 14.55 21.14 1.10
N GLU A 67 14.82 21.48 2.36
CA GLU A 67 16.15 21.44 2.96
C GLU A 67 16.16 20.59 4.22
N GLY A 68 17.35 20.16 4.65
CA GLY A 68 17.55 19.39 5.88
C GLY A 68 16.72 18.10 5.91
N ASP A 69 15.98 17.91 7.00
CA ASP A 69 15.19 16.69 7.21
C ASP A 69 14.03 16.53 6.22
N ARG A 70 13.47 17.64 5.71
CA ARG A 70 12.40 17.58 4.71
C ARG A 70 12.91 17.08 3.36
N PHE A 71 14.15 17.41 3.01
CA PHE A 71 14.80 16.88 1.81
C PHE A 71 15.03 15.37 1.92
N ARG A 72 15.51 14.91 3.08
CA ARG A 72 15.71 13.48 3.36
C ARG A 72 14.40 12.70 3.31
N GLU A 73 13.35 13.24 3.91
CA GLU A 73 12.01 12.65 3.85
C GLU A 73 11.50 12.52 2.41
N ALA A 74 11.62 13.58 1.61
CA ALA A 74 11.19 13.57 0.22
C ALA A 74 12.00 12.58 -0.65
N ILE A 75 13.30 12.43 -0.40
CA ILE A 75 14.12 11.38 -1.03
C ILE A 75 13.59 10.00 -0.69
N ASN A 76 13.28 9.74 0.59
CA ASN A 76 12.80 8.43 1.03
C ASN A 76 11.46 8.07 0.39
N ILE A 77 10.52 9.02 0.33
CA ILE A 77 9.22 8.84 -0.34
C ILE A 77 9.42 8.47 -1.81
N ASN A 78 10.22 9.26 -2.54
CA ASN A 78 10.49 9.00 -3.95
C ASN A 78 11.23 7.68 -4.18
N THR A 79 12.08 7.29 -3.23
CA THR A 79 12.77 5.99 -3.28
C THR A 79 11.77 4.84 -3.17
N GLU A 80 10.84 4.88 -2.21
CA GLU A 80 9.81 3.83 -2.08
C GLU A 80 8.91 3.75 -3.33
N LEU A 81 8.49 4.89 -3.88
CA LEU A 81 7.71 4.96 -5.12
C LEU A 81 8.49 4.44 -6.34
N PHE A 82 9.79 4.72 -6.42
CA PHE A 82 10.66 4.20 -7.47
C PHE A 82 10.78 2.68 -7.38
N GLN A 83 10.95 2.11 -6.18
CA GLN A 83 10.99 0.65 -6.02
C GLN A 83 9.67 0.00 -6.42
N LEU A 84 8.54 0.64 -6.09
CA LEU A 84 7.23 0.20 -6.56
C LEU A 84 7.15 0.19 -8.09
N ARG A 85 7.65 1.24 -8.76
CA ARG A 85 7.69 1.29 -10.22
C ARG A 85 8.53 0.14 -10.80
N ARG A 86 9.70 -0.15 -10.24
CA ARG A 86 10.55 -1.29 -10.67
C ARG A 86 9.84 -2.64 -10.54
N VAL A 87 9.06 -2.83 -9.48
CA VAL A 87 8.23 -4.04 -9.32
C VAL A 87 7.17 -4.13 -10.41
N LEU A 88 6.44 -3.05 -10.69
CA LEU A 88 5.41 -3.01 -11.73
C LEU A 88 6.00 -3.26 -13.12
N ASP A 89 7.15 -2.64 -13.43
CA ASP A 89 7.84 -2.83 -14.70
C ASP A 89 8.29 -4.31 -14.85
N ALA A 90 8.86 -4.90 -13.81
CA ALA A 90 9.26 -6.32 -13.82
C ALA A 90 8.07 -7.28 -13.98
N LEU A 91 6.93 -6.99 -13.34
CA LEU A 91 5.69 -7.75 -13.53
C LEU A 91 5.16 -7.64 -14.96
N SER A 92 5.15 -6.42 -15.51
CA SER A 92 4.68 -6.16 -16.88
C SER A 92 5.52 -6.91 -17.92
N ALA A 93 6.83 -7.05 -17.65
CA ALA A 93 7.76 -7.79 -18.48
C ALA A 93 7.74 -9.31 -18.24
N SER A 94 6.88 -9.82 -17.33
CA SER A 94 6.88 -11.23 -16.90
C SER A 94 8.28 -11.72 -16.49
N SER A 95 9.05 -10.85 -15.84
CA SER A 95 10.41 -11.16 -15.37
C SER A 95 10.39 -12.33 -14.41
N SER A 96 11.39 -13.22 -14.51
CA SER A 96 11.58 -14.33 -13.56
C SER A 96 11.87 -13.85 -12.14
N TYR A 97 12.40 -12.63 -12.00
CA TYR A 97 12.68 -12.00 -10.73
C TYR A 97 11.95 -10.65 -10.62
N VAL A 98 11.19 -10.48 -9.54
CA VAL A 98 10.49 -9.24 -9.20
C VAL A 98 11.02 -8.73 -7.84
N PRO A 99 11.58 -7.51 -7.78
CA PRO A 99 12.32 -7.00 -6.61
C PRO A 99 11.43 -6.50 -5.46
N TYR A 100 10.50 -7.34 -4.98
CA TYR A 100 9.61 -6.97 -3.86
C TYR A 100 10.34 -6.67 -2.54
N ARG A 101 11.59 -7.13 -2.38
CA ARG A 101 12.35 -6.99 -1.13
C ARG A 101 13.09 -5.67 -0.99
N ASP A 102 13.15 -4.87 -2.07
CA ASP A 102 13.96 -3.65 -2.13
C ASP A 102 13.36 -2.49 -1.31
N SER A 103 12.08 -2.58 -0.90
CA SER A 103 11.47 -1.61 0.00
C SER A 103 10.41 -2.24 0.91
N THR A 104 10.11 -1.57 2.03
CA THR A 104 9.01 -1.98 2.92
C THR A 104 7.66 -1.90 2.21
N LEU A 105 7.44 -0.85 1.41
CA LEU A 105 6.21 -0.66 0.64
C LEU A 105 5.97 -1.84 -0.32
N THR A 106 6.97 -2.18 -1.15
CA THR A 106 6.83 -3.27 -2.13
C THR A 106 6.66 -4.64 -1.46
N ARG A 107 7.28 -4.87 -0.30
CA ARG A 107 7.09 -6.10 0.47
C ARG A 107 5.68 -6.23 1.04
N LEU A 108 5.08 -5.13 1.52
CA LEU A 108 3.69 -5.13 1.98
C LEU A 108 2.71 -5.36 0.83
N LEU A 109 2.99 -4.72 -0.32
CA LEU A 109 2.15 -4.81 -1.51
C LEU A 109 2.33 -6.12 -2.28
N GLN A 110 3.37 -6.91 -2.01
CA GLN A 110 3.65 -8.16 -2.72
C GLN A 110 2.42 -9.04 -2.83
N SER A 111 1.72 -9.30 -1.72
CA SER A 111 0.53 -10.17 -1.74
C SER A 111 -0.64 -9.63 -2.57
N SER A 112 -0.65 -8.33 -2.89
CA SER A 112 -1.69 -7.68 -3.69
C SER A 112 -1.30 -7.52 -5.16
N LEU A 113 0.01 -7.46 -5.45
CA LEU A 113 0.56 -7.27 -6.80
C LEU A 113 1.03 -8.57 -7.44
N SER A 114 1.35 -9.60 -6.64
CA SER A 114 1.66 -10.92 -7.16
C SER A 114 0.38 -11.57 -7.67
N THR A 115 0.31 -11.78 -8.98
CA THR A 115 -0.70 -12.64 -9.59
C THR A 115 -0.55 -14.03 -8.97
N THR A 116 -1.65 -14.57 -8.44
CA THR A 116 -1.75 -16.00 -8.08
C THR A 116 -1.77 -16.84 -9.35
#